data_AF-A0A645GK04-F1
#
_entry.id   AF-A0A645GK04-F1
#
_cell.length_a   1.000
_cell.length_b   1.000
_cell.length_c   1.000
_cell.angle_alpha   90.00
_cell.angle_beta   90.00
_cell.angle_gamma   90.00
#
_symmetry.space_group_name_H-M   'P 1'
#
loop_
_entity.id
_entity.type
_entity.pdbx_description
1 polymer ?
#
loop_
_entity_poly.entity_id
_entity_poly.type
_entity_poly.pdbx_seq_one_letter_code
_entity_poly.pdbx_strand_id
1 'polypeptide(L)'
;MWIFSHTGINNVNIDVAIKAKEAGMKVIVFGSAAETAGKKSRHSCGKNLFELADVVVDSCAPLTDASVPLKNHIDKVGPVSTVAFITLVWMTVTTVAEILADRGVKLYIHPSHNVPGDTTAHERLDSCIAAYKERVAGI
;
A
#
# COMPACT_ATOMS: atom_id res chain seq x y z
N MET A 1 4.54 1.75 -8.53
CA MET A 1 5.23 1.57 -7.25
C MET A 1 4.34 2.07 -6.14
N TRP A 2 3.96 1.19 -5.21
CA TRP A 2 3.26 1.60 -3.98
C TRP A 2 4.28 1.74 -2.87
N ILE A 3 4.28 2.87 -2.17
CA ILE A 3 5.22 3.15 -1.07
C ILE A 3 4.41 3.50 0.17
N PHE A 4 4.73 2.87 1.29
CA PHE A 4 4.06 3.07 2.57
C PHE A 4 4.98 3.83 3.52
N SER A 5 4.57 5.02 3.94
CA SER A 5 5.33 5.82 4.89
C SER A 5 4.40 6.73 5.66
N HIS A 6 4.31 6.52 6.98
CA HIS A 6 3.44 7.33 7.83
C HIS A 6 3.70 8.84 7.69
N THR A 7 4.97 9.26 7.76
CA THR A 7 5.35 10.68 7.67
C THR A 7 5.99 11.07 6.33
N GLY A 8 6.49 10.14 5.52
CA GLY A 8 7.05 10.47 4.21
C GLY A 8 8.29 11.37 4.22
N ILE A 9 8.98 11.57 5.36
CA ILE A 9 10.14 12.49 5.46
C ILE A 9 11.51 11.78 5.42
N ASN A 10 11.54 10.45 5.41
CA ASN A 10 12.77 9.67 5.51
C ASN A 10 13.41 9.40 4.13
N ASN A 11 14.74 9.48 4.09
CA ASN A 11 15.53 9.43 2.85
C ASN A 11 15.28 8.18 2.00
N VAL A 12 15.31 6.99 2.61
CA VAL A 12 15.18 5.71 1.87
C VAL A 12 13.91 5.66 1.00
N ASN A 13 12.76 6.06 1.55
CA ASN A 13 11.50 6.03 0.80
C ASN A 13 11.49 7.08 -0.31
N ILE A 14 12.14 8.22 -0.09
CA ILE A 14 12.28 9.30 -1.07
C ILE A 14 13.20 8.87 -2.21
N ASP A 15 14.34 8.24 -1.91
CA ASP A 15 15.25 7.68 -2.91
C ASP A 15 14.55 6.63 -3.79
N VAL A 16 13.79 5.72 -3.17
CA VAL A 16 12.99 4.72 -3.88
C VAL A 16 11.96 5.39 -4.79
N ALA A 17 11.27 6.43 -4.32
CA ALA A 17 10.29 7.16 -5.13
C ALA A 17 10.95 7.85 -6.34
N ILE A 18 12.10 8.50 -6.13
CA ILE A 18 12.87 9.15 -7.21
C ILE A 18 13.28 8.10 -8.25
N LYS A 19 13.88 6.99 -7.82
CA LYS A 19 14.32 5.92 -8.73
C LYS A 19 13.14 5.25 -9.46
N ALA A 20 12.02 5.04 -8.78
CA ALA A 20 10.80 4.53 -9.42
C ALA A 20 10.30 5.47 -10.53
N LYS A 21 10.33 6.79 -10.29
CA LYS A 21 9.96 7.79 -11.30
C LYS A 21 10.96 7.83 -12.47
N GLU A 22 12.26 7.78 -12.20
CA GLU A 22 13.30 7.68 -13.24
C GLU A 22 13.11 6.44 -14.13
N ALA A 23 12.62 5.34 -13.54
CA ALA A 23 12.26 4.11 -14.27
C ALA A 23 10.89 4.17 -14.99
N GLY A 24 10.22 5.34 -15.01
CA GLY A 24 8.93 5.53 -15.67
C GLY A 24 7.73 4.95 -14.92
N MET A 25 7.89 4.54 -13.65
CA MET A 25 6.80 3.99 -12.85
C MET A 25 5.92 5.12 -12.28
N LYS A 26 4.61 4.88 -12.23
CA LYS A 26 3.71 5.67 -11.38
C LYS A 26 4.01 5.41 -9.90
N VAL A 27 4.09 6.46 -9.10
CA VAL A 27 4.33 6.40 -7.66
C VAL A 27 3.06 6.72 -6.90
N ILE A 28 2.58 5.75 -6.11
CA ILE A 28 1.41 5.87 -5.25
C ILE A 28 1.88 5.77 -3.81
N VAL A 29 1.56 6.75 -2.98
CA VAL A 29 2.07 6.86 -1.61
C VAL A 29 0.93 6.76 -0.61
N PHE A 30 1.05 5.83 0.32
CA PHE A 30 0.16 5.68 1.47
C PHE A 30 0.85 6.27 2.70
N GLY A 31 0.16 7.16 3.41
CA GLY A 31 0.73 7.84 4.58
C GLY A 31 -0.26 8.77 5.25
N SER A 32 0.13 9.38 6.35
CA SER A 32 -0.67 10.43 7.00
C SER A 32 -0.31 11.79 6.42
N ALA A 33 -0.81 12.04 5.21
CA ALA A 33 -0.38 13.17 4.40
C ALA A 33 -0.85 14.51 5.00
N ALA A 34 -2.13 14.59 5.38
CA ALA A 34 -2.69 15.78 6.01
C ALA A 34 -1.98 16.17 7.31
N GLU A 35 -1.71 15.20 8.18
CA GLU A 35 -1.03 15.44 9.47
C GLU A 35 0.47 15.76 9.30
N THR A 36 1.04 15.41 8.15
CA THR A 36 2.45 15.70 7.84
C THR A 36 2.63 16.99 7.04
N ALA A 37 1.54 17.70 6.72
CA ALA A 37 1.59 18.98 6.02
C ALA A 37 2.49 19.98 6.78
N GLY A 38 3.42 20.62 6.06
CA GLY A 38 4.34 21.61 6.63
C GLY A 38 5.56 21.04 7.38
N LYS A 39 5.70 19.72 7.52
CA LYS A 39 6.93 19.12 8.05
C LYS A 39 8.03 19.15 6.98
N LYS A 40 9.23 19.56 7.41
CA LYS A 40 10.41 19.58 6.54
C LYS A 40 10.88 18.15 6.26
N SER A 41 11.15 17.87 4.99
CA SER A 41 11.84 16.66 4.56
C SER A 41 13.25 16.61 5.17
N ARG A 42 13.75 15.39 5.42
CA ARG A 42 15.16 15.17 5.80
C ARG A 42 16.06 14.92 4.58
N HIS A 43 15.44 14.76 3.40
CA HIS A 43 16.16 14.41 2.19
C HIS A 43 16.77 15.64 1.51
N SER A 44 17.93 15.46 0.91
CA SER A 44 18.71 16.52 0.25
C SER A 44 17.99 17.17 -0.94
N CYS A 45 17.02 16.48 -1.55
CA CYS A 45 16.21 17.03 -2.63
C CYS A 45 15.19 18.11 -2.17
N GLY A 46 15.04 18.30 -0.85
CA GLY A 46 14.14 19.31 -0.27
C GLY A 46 12.64 18.96 -0.32
N LYS A 47 12.26 17.87 -0.97
CA LYS A 47 10.87 17.38 -1.07
C LYS A 47 10.61 16.22 -0.12
N ASN A 48 9.39 16.11 0.38
CA ASN A 48 8.90 14.92 1.07
C ASN A 48 8.29 13.93 0.07
N LEU A 49 7.98 12.72 0.54
CA LEU A 49 7.46 11.63 -0.29
C LEU A 49 6.09 11.96 -0.91
N PHE A 50 5.23 12.70 -0.23
CA PHE A 50 3.90 13.08 -0.73
C PHE A 50 3.98 14.07 -1.89
N GLU A 51 4.97 14.98 -1.88
CA GLU A 51 5.26 15.89 -2.99
C GLU A 51 5.84 15.18 -4.22
N LEU A 52 6.39 13.98 -4.03
CA LEU A 52 6.90 13.14 -5.11
C LEU A 52 5.85 12.17 -5.65
N ALA A 53 4.75 11.95 -4.94
CA ALA A 53 3.70 11.02 -5.33
C ALA A 53 2.95 11.51 -6.57
N ASP A 54 2.51 10.59 -7.44
CA ASP A 54 1.50 10.89 -8.46
C ASP A 54 0.08 10.77 -7.88
N VAL A 55 -0.10 9.88 -6.90
CA VAL A 55 -1.34 9.72 -6.13
C VAL A 55 -0.98 9.56 -4.66
N VAL A 56 -1.66 10.31 -3.80
CA VAL A 56 -1.57 10.18 -2.35
C VAL A 56 -2.84 9.49 -1.86
N VAL A 57 -2.66 8.45 -1.05
CA VAL A 57 -3.72 7.78 -0.31
C VAL A 57 -3.51 8.12 1.16
N ASP A 58 -4.30 9.05 1.68
CA ASP A 58 -4.20 9.49 3.07
C ASP A 58 -4.80 8.42 4.00
N SER A 59 -4.05 7.99 5.01
CA SER A 59 -4.53 7.07 6.03
C SER A 59 -5.37 7.73 7.11
N CYS A 60 -5.34 9.07 7.19
CA CYS A 60 -5.99 9.85 8.25
C CYS A 60 -5.52 9.45 9.66
N ALA A 61 -4.43 8.69 9.78
CA ALA A 61 -3.87 8.28 11.06
C ALA A 61 -3.21 9.50 11.73
N PRO A 62 -3.33 9.70 13.05
CA PRO A 62 -2.72 10.83 13.73
C PRO A 62 -1.20 10.85 13.53
N LEU A 63 -0.57 12.03 13.50
CA LEU A 63 0.88 12.14 13.26
C LEU A 63 1.72 11.27 14.21
N THR A 64 1.33 11.20 15.49
CA THR A 64 2.04 10.42 16.51
C THR A 64 1.98 8.91 16.26
N ASP A 65 1.00 8.45 15.48
CA ASP A 65 0.70 7.03 15.27
C ASP A 65 0.63 6.22 16.58
N ALA A 66 -0.08 6.78 17.57
CA ALA A 66 -0.36 6.12 18.83
C ALA A 66 -1.64 6.72 19.43
N SER A 67 -2.59 5.86 19.79
CA SER A 67 -3.98 6.28 20.04
C SER A 67 -4.46 6.05 21.47
N VAL A 68 -3.87 5.10 22.20
CA VAL A 68 -4.33 4.67 23.52
C VAL A 68 -3.46 5.28 24.62
N PRO A 69 -4.01 6.11 25.52
CA PRO A 69 -3.26 6.63 26.65
C PRO A 69 -3.05 5.56 27.73
N LEU A 70 -1.95 5.66 28.47
CA LEU A 70 -1.64 4.79 29.60
C LEU A 70 -1.62 5.60 30.91
N LYS A 71 -2.13 5.01 32.00
CA LYS A 71 -2.09 5.63 33.32
C LYS A 71 -0.64 5.77 33.78
N ASN A 72 -0.28 6.95 34.28
CA ASN A 72 1.07 7.28 34.78
C ASN A 72 2.19 7.12 33.73
N HIS A 73 1.90 7.36 32.45
CA HIS A 73 2.88 7.30 31.37
C HIS A 73 2.70 8.47 30.40
N ILE A 74 3.79 8.98 29.81
CA ILE A 74 3.73 10.11 28.87
C ILE A 74 3.37 9.69 27.45
N ASP A 75 3.89 8.55 27.00
CA ASP A 75 3.62 8.03 25.66
C ASP A 75 2.29 7.29 25.57
N LYS A 76 1.68 7.35 24.39
CA LYS A 76 0.53 6.54 23.99
C LYS A 76 1.00 5.24 23.34
N VAL A 77 0.12 4.23 23.31
CA VAL A 77 0.31 2.97 22.58
C VAL A 77 -0.79 2.76 21.53
N GLY A 78 -0.72 1.68 20.77
CA GLY A 78 -1.73 1.36 19.76
C GLY A 78 -1.58 2.23 18.51
N PRO A 79 -0.55 1.98 17.68
CA PRO A 79 -0.47 2.55 16.34
C PRO A 79 -1.64 2.08 15.48
N VAL A 80 -2.14 2.99 14.66
CA VAL A 80 -3.31 2.73 13.79
C VAL A 80 -2.94 2.78 12.31
N SER A 81 -1.77 3.33 11.96
CA SER A 81 -1.31 3.45 10.57
C SER A 81 -1.26 2.10 9.85
N THR A 82 -0.77 1.04 10.51
CA THR A 82 -0.68 -0.30 9.92
C THR A 82 -2.05 -0.87 9.55
N VAL A 83 -3.01 -0.79 10.48
CA VAL A 83 -4.38 -1.26 10.23
C VAL A 83 -5.01 -0.44 9.11
N ALA A 84 -4.85 0.89 9.15
CA ALA A 84 -5.34 1.77 8.11
C ALA A 84 -4.73 1.44 6.74
N PHE A 85 -3.41 1.24 6.63
CA PHE A 85 -2.76 0.87 5.37
C PHE A 85 -3.25 -0.46 4.84
N ILE A 86 -3.38 -1.49 5.67
CA ILE A 86 -3.92 -2.79 5.26
C ILE A 86 -5.34 -2.62 4.71
N THR A 87 -6.19 -1.88 5.40
CA THR A 87 -7.56 -1.58 4.94
C THR A 87 -7.54 -0.85 3.60
N LEU A 88 -6.74 0.21 3.46
CA LEU A 88 -6.67 1.00 2.21
C LEU A 88 -6.15 0.16 1.03
N VAL A 89 -5.16 -0.70 1.26
CA VAL A 89 -4.65 -1.63 0.25
C VAL A 89 -5.76 -2.55 -0.23
N TRP A 90 -6.47 -3.19 0.69
CA TRP A 90 -7.54 -4.12 0.32
C TRP A 90 -8.70 -3.41 -0.35
N MET A 91 -9.14 -2.26 0.16
CA MET A 91 -10.16 -1.43 -0.50
C MET A 91 -9.77 -1.06 -1.93
N THR A 92 -8.50 -0.73 -2.16
CA THR A 92 -7.99 -0.43 -3.50
C THR A 92 -8.03 -1.67 -4.39
N VAL A 93 -7.53 -2.81 -3.90
CA VAL A 93 -7.50 -4.07 -4.64
C VAL A 93 -8.92 -4.54 -5.00
N THR A 94 -9.86 -4.52 -4.07
CA THR A 94 -11.25 -4.95 -4.31
C THR A 94 -11.94 -4.03 -5.30
N THR A 95 -11.79 -2.71 -5.18
CA THR A 95 -12.37 -1.74 -6.12
C THR A 95 -11.83 -1.95 -7.54
N VAL A 96 -10.51 -2.17 -7.68
CA VAL A 96 -9.91 -2.47 -8.98
C VAL A 96 -10.44 -3.79 -9.55
N ALA A 97 -10.57 -4.82 -8.71
CA ALA A 97 -11.12 -6.11 -9.13
C ALA A 97 -12.56 -5.99 -9.64
N GLU A 98 -13.42 -5.26 -8.92
CA GLU A 98 -14.81 -4.98 -9.33
C GLU A 98 -14.85 -4.27 -10.69
N ILE A 99 -14.10 -3.17 -10.84
CA ILE A 99 -14.02 -2.42 -12.10
C ILE A 99 -13.57 -3.30 -13.27
N LEU A 100 -12.59 -4.19 -13.05
CA LEU A 100 -12.10 -5.09 -14.11
C LEU A 100 -13.10 -6.20 -14.44
N ALA A 101 -13.77 -6.76 -13.43
CA ALA A 101 -14.82 -7.76 -13.62
C ALA A 101 -16.00 -7.18 -14.43
N ASP A 102 -16.44 -5.96 -14.11
CA ASP A 102 -17.49 -5.24 -14.84
C ASP A 102 -17.12 -4.97 -16.30
N ARG A 103 -15.82 -4.87 -16.60
CA ARG A 103 -15.28 -4.74 -17.96
C ARG A 103 -15.12 -6.07 -18.70
N GLY A 104 -15.51 -7.19 -18.08
CA GLY A 104 -15.36 -8.54 -18.65
C GLY A 104 -13.91 -9.03 -18.68
N VAL A 105 -12.99 -8.40 -17.93
CA VAL A 105 -11.61 -8.86 -17.84
C VAL A 105 -11.56 -10.11 -16.97
N LYS A 106 -11.01 -11.21 -17.51
CA LYS A 106 -10.80 -12.44 -16.74
C LYS A 106 -9.77 -12.20 -15.64
N LEU A 107 -10.22 -12.25 -14.39
CA LEU A 107 -9.36 -12.17 -13.21
C LEU A 107 -8.87 -13.54 -12.79
N TYR A 108 -7.59 -13.62 -12.43
CA TYR A 108 -6.98 -14.80 -11.86
C TYR A 108 -6.70 -14.53 -10.39
N ILE A 109 -7.51 -15.11 -9.51
CA ILE A 109 -7.52 -14.85 -8.07
C ILE A 109 -7.02 -16.10 -7.35
N HIS A 110 -6.10 -15.92 -6.40
CA HIS A 110 -5.64 -17.00 -5.53
C HIS A 110 -6.78 -17.45 -4.61
N PRO A 111 -7.30 -18.68 -4.75
CA PRO A 111 -8.43 -19.15 -3.96
C PRO A 111 -8.00 -19.56 -2.55
N SER A 112 -8.97 -19.61 -1.63
CA SER A 112 -8.81 -20.30 -0.36
C SER A 112 -8.98 -21.81 -0.57
N HIS A 113 -8.10 -22.60 0.03
CA HIS A 113 -8.14 -24.07 -0.04
C HIS A 113 -8.99 -24.69 1.08
N ASN A 114 -9.48 -23.86 2.00
CA ASN A 114 -10.15 -24.30 3.22
C ASN A 114 -11.68 -24.16 3.15
N VAL A 115 -12.25 -23.96 1.96
CA VAL A 115 -13.70 -23.81 1.77
C VAL A 115 -14.31 -25.19 1.51
N PRO A 116 -15.13 -25.73 2.44
CA PRO A 116 -15.79 -27.03 2.23
C PRO A 116 -16.67 -26.99 0.98
N GLY A 117 -16.54 -28.02 0.13
CA GLY A 117 -17.34 -28.16 -1.09
C GLY A 117 -16.72 -27.54 -2.35
N ASP A 118 -15.59 -26.84 -2.26
CA ASP A 118 -14.85 -26.38 -3.45
C ASP A 118 -13.82 -27.43 -3.90
N THR A 119 -14.15 -28.15 -4.97
CA THR A 119 -13.24 -29.13 -5.60
C THR A 119 -12.31 -28.51 -6.65
N THR A 120 -12.45 -27.22 -6.95
CA THR A 120 -11.78 -26.53 -8.06
C THR A 120 -10.66 -25.58 -7.61
N ALA A 121 -10.48 -25.39 -6.30
CA ALA A 121 -9.50 -24.44 -5.74
C ALA A 121 -8.08 -24.68 -6.29
N HIS A 122 -7.64 -25.93 -6.41
CA HIS A 122 -6.32 -26.26 -6.96
C HIS A 122 -6.17 -25.83 -8.43
N GLU A 123 -7.16 -26.13 -9.29
CA GLU A 123 -7.12 -25.75 -10.71
C GLU A 123 -7.11 -24.22 -10.90
N ARG A 124 -7.87 -23.49 -10.07
CA ARG A 124 -7.90 -22.03 -10.06
C ARG A 124 -6.58 -21.44 -9.57
N LEU A 125 -5.96 -22.06 -8.56
CA LEU A 125 -4.62 -21.68 -8.11
C LEU A 125 -3.59 -21.88 -9.22
N ASP A 126 -3.58 -23.03 -9.88
CA ASP A 126 -2.65 -23.32 -10.97
C ASP A 126 -2.79 -22.31 -12.12
N SER A 127 -4.03 -22.01 -12.49
CA SER A 127 -4.34 -20.96 -13.47
C SER A 127 -3.83 -19.59 -13.03
N CYS A 128 -3.95 -19.26 -11.74
CA CYS A 128 -3.45 -18.01 -11.18
C CYS A 128 -1.93 -17.91 -11.21
N ILE A 129 -1.23 -18.99 -10.85
CA ILE A 129 0.23 -19.05 -10.87
C ILE A 129 0.73 -18.96 -12.32
N ALA A 130 0.14 -19.70 -13.26
CA ALA A 130 0.49 -19.64 -14.67
C ALA A 130 0.39 -18.20 -15.23
N ALA A 131 -0.74 -17.53 -14.98
CA ALA A 131 -0.96 -16.15 -15.41
C ALA A 131 -0.03 -15.13 -14.71
N TYR A 132 0.55 -15.46 -13.55
CA TYR A 132 1.54 -14.63 -12.88
C TYR A 132 2.94 -14.80 -13.48
N LYS A 133 3.34 -16.03 -13.80
CA LYS A 133 4.63 -16.36 -14.43
C LYS A 133 4.82 -15.74 -15.81
N GLU A 134 3.75 -15.56 -16.57
CA GLU A 134 3.79 -14.83 -17.85
C GLU A 134 4.28 -13.37 -17.70
N ARG A 135 4.09 -12.77 -16.52
CA ARG A 135 4.36 -11.34 -16.27
C ARG A 135 5.64 -11.07 -15.48
N VAL A 136 6.13 -12.05 -14.72
CA VAL A 136 7.29 -11.86 -13.83
C VAL A 136 8.43 -12.75 -14.26
N ALA A 137 9.50 -12.15 -14.79
CA ALA A 137 10.69 -12.86 -15.20
C ALA A 137 11.41 -13.47 -13.98
N GLY A 138 11.71 -14.78 -14.04
CA GLY A 138 12.51 -15.47 -13.03
C GLY A 138 11.75 -16.28 -11.97
N ILE A 139 10.45 -16.53 -12.17
CA ILE A 139 9.56 -17.38 -11.34
C ILE A 139 8.86 -18.41 -12.24
#